data_AF-K5V967-F1
#
_entry.id   AF-K5V967-F1
#
_cell.length_a   1.000
_cell.length_b   1.000
_cell.length_c   1.000
_cell.angle_alpha   90.00
_cell.angle_beta   90.00
_cell.angle_gamma   90.00
#
_symmetry.space_group_name_H-M   'P 1'
#
loop_
_entity.id
_entity.type
_entity.pdbx_description
1 polymer ?
#
loop_
_entity_poly.entity_id
_entity_poly.type
_entity_poly.pdbx_seq_one_letter_code
_entity_poly.pdbx_strand_id
1 'polypeptide(L)'
;MATIFPAPAPTLPDLETLLLKGSFHASAPIHLCYSYVLHYDAPKAVLLTPSRARFVHSLKSFNDEWIRKHGSDGLTCKATSKVDVLSVRWVPVGMRA
;
A
#
# COMPACT_ATOMS: atom_id res chain seq x y z
N MET A 1 3.28 -8.51 -11.76
CA MET A 1 4.48 -7.93 -11.12
C MET A 1 4.00 -6.75 -10.28
N ALA A 2 4.47 -6.61 -9.04
CA ALA A 2 4.10 -5.45 -8.22
C ALA A 2 4.94 -4.24 -8.61
N THR A 3 4.29 -3.13 -8.97
CA THR A 3 4.96 -1.88 -9.36
C THR A 3 4.34 -0.70 -8.63
N ILE A 4 5.18 0.29 -8.30
CA ILE A 4 4.76 1.60 -7.77
C ILE A 4 4.35 2.55 -8.91
N PHE A 5 4.80 2.27 -10.14
CA PHE A 5 4.71 3.19 -11.27
C PHE A 5 3.98 2.56 -12.46
N PRO A 6 3.25 3.36 -13.25
CA PRO A 6 2.71 2.90 -14.53
C PRO A 6 3.86 2.49 -15.46
N ALA A 7 3.64 1.46 -16.27
CA ALA A 7 4.66 0.95 -17.18
C ALA A 7 5.12 2.03 -18.20
N PRO A 8 6.41 2.04 -18.59
CA PRO A 8 7.49 1.14 -18.19
C PRO A 8 8.07 1.52 -16.82
N ALA A 9 8.04 0.57 -15.88
CA ALA A 9 8.48 0.76 -14.50
C ALA A 9 9.46 -0.35 -14.08
N PRO A 10 10.44 -0.05 -13.22
CA PRO A 10 11.31 -1.08 -12.68
C PRO A 10 10.49 -2.08 -11.86
N THR A 11 10.78 -3.35 -12.05
CA THR A 11 10.13 -4.44 -11.33
C THR A 11 10.72 -4.52 -9.94
N LEU A 12 9.87 -4.57 -8.93
CA LEU A 12 10.34 -4.78 -7.56
C LEU A 12 10.92 -6.19 -7.41
N PRO A 13 11.98 -6.35 -6.59
CA PRO A 13 12.52 -7.67 -6.26
C PRO A 13 11.46 -8.51 -5.54
N ASP A 14 11.62 -9.83 -5.60
CA ASP A 14 10.70 -10.80 -4.99
C ASP A 14 10.92 -10.86 -3.46
N LEU A 15 10.48 -9.82 -2.78
CA LEU A 15 10.58 -9.67 -1.33
C LEU A 15 9.18 -9.74 -0.70
N GLU A 16 9.07 -10.45 0.40
CA GLU A 16 7.83 -10.52 1.20
C GLU A 16 7.55 -9.21 1.96
N THR A 17 8.59 -8.42 2.20
CA THR A 17 8.52 -7.17 2.96
C THR A 17 9.19 -6.03 2.20
N LEU A 18 8.50 -4.90 2.10
CA LEU A 18 9.01 -3.69 1.46
C LEU A 18 8.91 -2.50 2.41
N LEU A 19 10.04 -1.86 2.69
CA LEU A 19 10.09 -0.60 3.43
C LEU A 19 10.12 0.57 2.45
N LEU A 20 9.06 1.37 2.46
CA LEU A 20 8.99 2.59 1.65
C LEU A 20 9.51 3.79 2.47
N LYS A 21 10.50 4.50 1.92
CA LYS A 21 11.06 5.72 2.52
C LYS A 21 11.16 6.81 1.47
N GLY A 22 10.75 8.03 1.82
CA GLY A 22 10.85 9.21 0.96
C GLY A 22 9.49 9.75 0.51
N SER A 23 9.50 10.61 -0.51
CA SER A 23 8.28 11.14 -1.13
C SER A 23 7.74 10.14 -2.15
N PHE A 24 6.56 9.60 -1.85
CA PHE A 24 5.81 8.75 -2.76
C PHE A 24 4.37 9.25 -2.85
N HIS A 25 3.71 8.85 -3.92
CA HIS A 25 2.31 9.15 -4.15
C HIS A 25 1.44 8.58 -3.03
N ALA A 26 0.46 9.33 -2.51
CA ALA A 26 -0.28 8.89 -1.32
C ALA A 26 -0.97 7.52 -1.50
N SER A 27 -1.42 7.21 -2.72
CA SER A 27 -2.03 5.91 -3.09
C SER A 27 -1.04 4.81 -3.45
N ALA A 28 0.25 5.11 -3.65
CA ALA A 28 1.26 4.12 -4.04
C ALA A 28 1.30 2.87 -3.14
N PRO A 29 1.20 2.99 -1.79
CA PRO A 29 1.18 1.80 -0.93
C PRO A 29 -0.03 0.89 -1.19
N ILE A 30 -1.20 1.45 -1.53
CA ILE A 30 -2.39 0.66 -1.86
C ILE A 30 -2.18 -0.08 -3.18
N HIS A 31 -1.73 0.63 -4.21
CA HIS A 31 -1.44 0.05 -5.53
C HIS A 31 -0.43 -1.09 -5.43
N LEU A 32 0.57 -0.95 -4.56
CA LEU A 32 1.54 -2.01 -4.28
C LEU A 32 0.89 -3.23 -3.65
N CYS A 33 0.09 -3.05 -2.60
CA CYS A 33 -0.60 -4.16 -1.96
C CYS A 33 -1.49 -4.90 -2.96
N TYR A 34 -2.26 -4.18 -3.79
CA TYR A 34 -3.11 -4.78 -4.82
C TYR A 34 -2.29 -5.56 -5.84
N SER A 35 -1.22 -4.96 -6.34
CA SER A 35 -0.38 -5.62 -7.33
C SER A 35 0.28 -6.87 -6.76
N TYR A 36 0.66 -6.88 -5.48
CA TYR A 36 1.21 -8.05 -4.82
C TYR A 36 0.17 -9.17 -4.66
N VAL A 37 -0.99 -8.89 -4.06
CA VAL A 37 -2.02 -9.93 -3.81
C VAL A 37 -2.65 -10.47 -5.09
N LEU A 38 -2.69 -9.68 -6.16
CA LEU A 38 -3.18 -10.13 -7.46
C LEU A 38 -2.12 -10.91 -8.24
N HIS A 39 -0.85 -10.50 -8.17
CA HIS A 39 0.19 -11.15 -8.95
C HIS A 39 0.60 -12.51 -8.39
N TYR A 40 0.73 -12.61 -7.07
CA TYR A 40 1.17 -13.81 -6.38
C TYR A 40 0.02 -14.65 -5.82
N ASP A 41 -1.23 -14.26 -6.10
CA ASP A 41 -2.44 -14.75 -5.42
C ASP A 41 -2.30 -14.84 -3.89
N ALA A 42 -1.53 -13.92 -3.31
CA ALA A 42 -1.21 -13.96 -1.89
C ALA A 42 -2.51 -13.96 -1.06
N PRO A 43 -2.56 -14.69 0.07
CA PRO A 43 -3.74 -14.73 0.91
C PRO A 43 -4.00 -13.39 1.60
N LYS A 44 -2.93 -12.64 1.89
CA LYS A 44 -2.99 -11.39 2.65
C LYS A 44 -1.80 -10.47 2.31
N ALA A 45 -2.02 -9.16 2.35
CA ALA A 45 -0.96 -8.16 2.43
C ALA A 45 -1.22 -7.22 3.60
N VAL A 46 -0.15 -6.86 4.33
CA VAL A 46 -0.24 -6.00 5.51
C VAL A 46 0.49 -4.70 5.24
N LEU A 47 -0.23 -3.59 5.33
CA LEU A 47 0.32 -2.25 5.24
C LEU A 47 0.46 -1.66 6.65
N LEU A 48 1.68 -1.36 7.05
CA LEU A 48 1.98 -0.69 8.31
C LEU A 48 2.12 0.82 8.08
N THR A 49 1.32 1.62 8.79
CA THR A 49 1.37 3.09 8.72
C THR A 49 1.61 3.70 10.10
N PRO A 50 2.39 4.78 10.23
CA PRO A 50 2.57 5.46 11.52
C PRO A 50 1.28 6.11 12.03
N SER A 51 0.35 6.45 11.13
CA SER A 51 -0.95 7.03 11.49
C SER A 51 -1.99 6.71 10.43
N ARG A 52 -2.95 5.85 10.79
CA ARG A 52 -4.08 5.52 9.92
C ARG A 52 -4.90 6.76 9.54
N ALA A 53 -5.11 7.68 10.49
CA ALA A 53 -5.88 8.90 10.25
C ALA A 53 -5.22 9.80 9.19
N ARG A 54 -3.90 10.06 9.32
CA ARG A 54 -3.16 10.85 8.34
C ARG A 54 -3.14 10.16 6.98
N PHE A 55 -2.94 8.84 6.95
CA PHE A 55 -2.93 8.07 5.71
C PHE A 55 -4.26 8.15 4.98
N VAL A 56 -5.38 7.92 5.68
CA VAL A 56 -6.73 8.03 5.09
C VAL A 56 -7.01 9.45 4.61
N HIS A 57 -6.61 10.46 5.37
CA HIS A 57 -6.75 11.84 4.94
C HIS A 57 -5.95 12.11 3.66
N SER A 58 -4.67 11.70 3.61
CA SER A 58 -3.82 11.86 2.43
C SER A 58 -4.38 11.14 1.21
N LEU A 59 -4.95 9.94 1.35
CA LEU A 59 -5.61 9.22 0.25
C LEU A 59 -6.83 9.98 -0.29
N LYS A 60 -7.69 10.47 0.60
CA LYS A 60 -8.89 11.22 0.22
C LYS A 60 -8.53 12.54 -0.44
N SER A 61 -7.57 13.27 0.12
CA SER A 61 -7.10 14.55 -0.42
C SER A 61 -6.38 14.38 -1.75
N PHE A 62 -5.65 13.28 -1.93
CA PHE A 62 -4.99 12.97 -3.19
C PHE A 62 -6.00 12.61 -4.30
N ASN A 63 -7.14 12.01 -3.95
CA ASN A 63 -8.24 11.68 -4.85
C ASN A 63 -7.79 10.96 -6.14
N ASP A 64 -7.10 9.83 -5.94
CA ASP A 64 -6.53 9.03 -7.02
C ASP A 64 -7.60 8.61 -8.04
N GLU A 65 -7.41 9.02 -9.30
CA GLU A 65 -8.37 8.77 -10.37
C GLU A 65 -8.53 7.28 -10.67
N TRP A 66 -7.45 6.51 -10.59
CA TRP A 66 -7.49 5.07 -10.84
C TRP A 66 -8.33 4.37 -9.78
N ILE A 67 -8.11 4.68 -8.50
CA ILE A 67 -8.92 4.11 -7.40
C ILE A 67 -10.37 4.54 -7.53
N ARG A 68 -10.64 5.79 -7.91
CA ARG A 68 -12.01 6.27 -8.13
C ARG A 68 -12.73 5.52 -9.26
N LYS A 69 -12.00 5.19 -10.34
CA LYS A 69 -12.55 4.50 -11.52
C LYS A 69 -12.68 2.99 -11.33
N HIS A 70 -11.72 2.38 -10.64
CA HIS A 70 -11.58 0.92 -10.53
C HIS A 70 -11.87 0.36 -9.14
N GLY A 71 -12.12 1.22 -8.14
CA GLY A 71 -12.33 0.81 -6.74
C GLY A 71 -13.59 -0.02 -6.52
N SER A 72 -14.57 0.08 -7.42
CA SER A 72 -15.80 -0.72 -7.41
C SER A 72 -15.73 -1.98 -8.28
N ASP A 73 -14.61 -2.20 -8.98
CA ASP A 73 -14.46 -3.39 -9.83
C ASP A 73 -14.31 -4.63 -8.94
N GLY A 74 -14.95 -5.73 -9.33
CA GLY A 74 -14.92 -6.97 -8.54
C GLY A 74 -13.50 -7.49 -8.25
N LEU A 75 -12.58 -7.32 -9.21
CA LEU A 75 -11.16 -7.66 -9.03
C LEU A 75 -10.49 -6.80 -7.96
N THR A 76 -10.76 -5.49 -7.98
CA THR A 76 -10.22 -4.55 -6.99
C THR A 76 -10.84 -4.78 -5.62
N CYS A 77 -12.14 -5.05 -5.53
CA CYS A 77 -12.81 -5.41 -4.29
C CYS A 77 -12.21 -6.70 -3.68
N LYS A 78 -11.97 -7.72 -4.51
CA LYS A 78 -11.31 -8.98 -4.09
C LYS A 78 -9.87 -8.74 -3.61
N ALA A 79 -9.12 -7.87 -4.29
CA ALA A 79 -7.79 -7.48 -3.83
C ALA A 79 -7.86 -6.74 -2.49
N THR A 80 -8.79 -5.78 -2.36
CA THR A 80 -8.99 -4.97 -1.17
C THR A 80 -9.33 -5.82 0.06
N SER A 81 -10.16 -6.86 -0.08
CA SER A 81 -10.49 -7.76 1.03
C SER A 81 -9.30 -8.54 1.58
N LYS A 82 -8.19 -8.62 0.82
CA LYS A 82 -6.95 -9.26 1.23
C LYS A 82 -5.93 -8.29 1.85
N VAL A 83 -6.23 -6.98 1.92
CA VAL A 83 -5.30 -5.96 2.44
C VAL A 83 -5.72 -5.45 3.81
N ASP A 84 -4.84 -5.58 4.80
CA ASP A 84 -5.03 -5.00 6.13
C ASP A 84 -4.15 -3.76 6.31
N VAL A 85 -4.72 -2.68 6.85
CA VAL A 85 -3.99 -1.45 7.18
C VAL A 85 -3.89 -1.30 8.70
N LEU A 86 -2.69 -1.49 9.25
CA LEU A 86 -2.44 -1.41 10.69
C LEU A 86 -1.67 -0.13 11.02
N SER A 87 -2.11 0.57 12.08
CA SER A 87 -1.38 1.72 12.60
C SER A 87 -0.35 1.23 13.62
N VAL A 88 0.92 1.52 13.38
CA VAL A 88 2.01 1.17 14.29
C VAL A 88 2.58 2.42 14.95
N ARG A 89 2.66 2.42 16.27
CA ARG A 89 3.38 3.46 17.02
C ARG A 89 4.84 3.06 17.06
N TRP A 90 5.68 3.74 16.28
CA TRP A 90 7.12 3.57 16.37
C TRP A 90 7.60 4.10 17.72
N VAL A 91 8.06 3.19 18.59
CA VAL A 91 8.79 3.54 19.79
C VAL A 91 10.27 3.28 19.49
N PRO A 92 11.11 4.33 19.36
CA PRO A 92 12.54 4.11 19.17
C PRO A 92 13.11 3.38 20.39
N VAL A 93 13.73 2.22 20.14
CA VAL A 93 14.48 1.47 21.16
C VAL A 93 15.76 2.27 21.42
N GLY A 94 15.78 3.01 22.54
CA GLY A 94 16.90 3.89 22.91
C GLY A 94 16.56 5.02 23.89
N MET A 95 15.28 5.31 24.14
CA MET A 95 14.83 6.23 25.19
C MET A 95 14.24 5.48 26.39
N ARG A 96 15.01 4.56 26.96
CA ARG A 96 14.85 4.18 28.37
C ARG A 96 16.01 4.85 29.09
N ALA A 97 15.73 5.98 29.74
CA ALA A 97 16.61 6.56 30.75
C ALA A 97 16.71 5.61 31.95
#